data_AF-A0A0P0MHL5-F1
#
_entry.id   AF-A0A0P0MHL5-F1
#
_cell.length_a   1.000
_cell.length_b   1.000
_cell.length_c   1.000
_cell.angle_alpha   90.00
_cell.angle_beta   90.00
_cell.angle_gamma   90.00
#
_symmetry.space_group_name_H-M   'P 1'
#
loop_
_entity.id
_entity.type
_entity.pdbx_description
1 polymer ?
#
loop_
_entity_poly.entity_id
_entity_poly.type
_entity_poly.pdbx_seq_one_letter_code
_entity_poly.pdbx_strand_id
1 'polypeptide(L)'
;MTTAGGRIRCTQCQALAKSTQQQCRRPATSGKRVCKLHGGNSTGPKTLEGRQRCAEARLVHGQETARNRKNRSLASARLAVLEWAGHSLQIMHGPRTRGPKPVRMDEVELELQQAVCQILLRTYAKNYP
;
A
#
# COMPACT_ATOMS: atom_id res chain seq x y z
N MET A 1 28.51 12.57 2.00
CA MET A 1 29.35 13.79 1.99
C MET A 1 29.97 13.98 3.37
N THR A 2 31.04 14.75 3.46
CA THR A 2 31.70 15.04 4.74
C THR A 2 31.71 16.55 4.98
N THR A 3 31.30 16.99 6.16
CA THR A 3 31.20 18.40 6.56
C THR A 3 32.11 18.71 7.75
N ALA A 4 32.12 19.97 8.21
CA ALA A 4 32.93 20.43 9.34
C ALA A 4 34.43 20.11 9.21
N GLY A 5 34.97 20.32 8.00
CA GLY A 5 36.39 20.07 7.71
C GLY A 5 36.79 18.60 7.79
N GLY A 6 35.90 17.68 7.38
CA GLY A 6 36.20 16.25 7.34
C GLY A 6 35.75 15.45 8.57
N ARG A 7 35.23 16.12 9.61
CA ARG A 7 34.93 15.47 10.90
C ARG A 7 33.56 14.80 10.97
N ILE A 8 32.60 15.23 10.16
CA ILE A 8 31.21 14.75 10.24
C ILE A 8 30.81 14.13 8.91
N ARG A 9 30.54 12.82 8.89
CA ARG A 9 29.93 12.14 7.75
C ARG A 9 28.42 12.30 7.81
N CYS A 10 27.82 12.83 6.74
CA CYS A 10 26.37 12.99 6.64
C CYS A 10 25.87 12.65 5.22
N THR A 11 24.57 12.40 5.14
CA THR A 11 23.88 12.24 3.85
C THR A 11 23.69 13.60 3.20
N GLN A 12 23.79 13.65 1.88
CA GLN A 12 23.54 14.86 1.11
C GLN A 12 22.03 15.04 0.91
N CYS A 13 21.57 16.28 0.87
CA CYS A 13 20.19 16.61 0.56
C CYS A 13 19.77 16.02 -0.80
N GLN A 14 18.62 15.33 -0.84
CA GLN A 14 18.09 14.71 -2.07
C GLN A 14 17.24 15.65 -2.93
N ALA A 15 16.95 16.87 -2.46
CA ALA A 15 16.16 17.83 -3.22
C ALA A 15 17.01 18.52 -4.29
N LEU A 16 16.35 18.97 -5.37
CA LEU A 16 16.98 19.80 -6.40
C LEU A 16 16.98 21.27 -5.99
N ALA A 17 18.10 21.96 -6.23
CA ALA A 17 18.18 23.40 -6.01
C ALA A 17 17.43 24.15 -7.11
N LYS A 18 16.57 25.11 -6.75
CA LYS A 18 15.71 25.82 -7.71
C LYS A 18 16.48 26.53 -8.82
N SER A 19 17.63 27.13 -8.50
CA SER A 19 18.43 27.91 -9.47
C SER A 19 19.12 27.03 -10.50
N THR A 20 19.70 25.91 -10.07
CA THR A 20 20.55 25.06 -10.92
C THR A 20 19.86 23.80 -11.42
N GLN A 21 18.72 23.43 -10.84
CA GLN A 21 18.02 22.14 -11.02
C GLN A 21 18.86 20.89 -10.74
N GLN A 22 20.09 21.05 -10.24
CA GLN A 22 20.97 19.99 -9.77
C GLN A 22 20.70 19.63 -8.31
N GLN A 23 21.16 18.44 -7.88
CA GLN A 23 21.05 17.99 -6.50
C GLN A 23 21.68 18.99 -5.53
N CYS A 24 20.94 19.32 -4.47
CA CYS A 24 21.40 20.24 -3.44
C CYS A 24 22.68 19.72 -2.77
N ARG A 25 23.73 20.55 -2.76
CA ARG A 25 25.03 20.23 -2.14
C ARG A 25 25.05 20.38 -0.61
N ARG A 26 23.94 20.79 0.00
CA ARG A 26 23.85 20.97 1.46
C ARG A 26 23.71 19.61 2.17
N PRO A 27 24.24 19.48 3.40
CA PRO A 27 23.97 18.31 4.22
C PRO A 27 22.48 18.18 4.52
N ALA A 28 21.97 16.95 4.49
CA ALA A 28 20.64 16.66 5.00
C ALA A 28 20.61 16.86 6.53
N THR A 29 19.47 17.29 7.05
CA THR A 29 19.25 17.33 8.50
C THR A 29 19.26 15.90 9.06
N SER A 30 19.79 15.71 10.28
CA SER A 30 19.85 14.38 10.91
C SER A 30 18.49 13.68 10.89
N GLY A 31 18.48 12.39 10.52
CA GLY A 31 17.28 11.57 10.40
C GLY A 31 16.33 11.94 9.23
N LYS A 32 16.71 12.90 8.37
CA LYS A 32 15.89 13.35 7.24
C LYS A 32 16.65 13.23 5.92
N ARG A 33 15.91 13.29 4.81
CA ARG A 33 16.46 13.20 3.44
C ARG A 33 16.85 14.55 2.83
N VAL A 34 16.47 15.66 3.47
CA VAL A 34 16.60 17.03 2.94
C VAL A 34 17.23 17.97 3.94
N CYS A 35 17.87 19.04 3.44
CA CYS A 35 18.50 20.06 4.26
C CYS A 35 17.49 21.05 4.83
N LYS A 36 17.91 21.89 5.79
CA LYS A 36 17.07 22.92 6.42
C LYS A 36 16.33 23.84 5.43
N LEU A 37 16.94 24.17 4.29
CA LEU A 37 16.30 25.02 3.26
C LEU A 37 15.27 24.28 2.40
N HIS A 38 15.46 22.98 2.21
CA HIS A 38 14.54 22.14 1.43
C HIS A 38 13.54 21.41 2.34
N GLY A 39 13.17 22.03 3.47
CA GLY A 39 12.14 21.51 4.37
C GLY A 39 12.65 20.57 5.47
N GLY A 40 13.96 20.45 5.66
CA GLY A 40 14.55 19.66 6.75
C GLY A 40 14.11 20.11 8.15
N ASN A 41 13.68 21.36 8.31
CA ASN A 41 13.11 21.85 9.58
C ASN A 41 11.59 21.70 9.67
N SER A 42 10.91 21.34 8.58
CA SER A 42 9.47 21.09 8.62
C SER A 42 9.18 19.85 9.46
N THR A 43 8.22 19.99 10.37
CA THR A 43 7.73 18.91 11.23
C THR A 43 6.43 18.29 10.73
N GLY A 44 5.78 18.92 9.74
CA GLY A 44 4.42 18.55 9.34
C GLY A 44 3.38 18.72 10.46
N PRO A 45 2.12 18.33 10.20
CA PRO A 45 1.07 18.34 11.20
C PRO A 45 1.33 17.26 12.27
N LYS A 46 1.41 17.69 13.54
CA LYS A 46 1.66 16.78 14.67
C LYS A 46 0.38 16.06 15.13
N THR A 47 -0.75 16.79 15.13
CA THR A 47 -2.05 16.29 15.59
C THR A 47 -2.76 15.43 14.55
N LEU A 48 -3.66 14.56 15.00
CA LEU A 48 -4.48 13.72 14.12
C LEU A 48 -5.36 14.59 13.21
N GLU A 49 -6.02 15.60 13.77
CA GLU A 49 -6.84 16.57 13.03
C GLU A 49 -6.02 17.33 11.98
N GLY A 50 -4.79 17.73 12.30
CA GLY A 50 -3.90 18.38 11.35
C GLY A 50 -3.57 17.48 10.16
N ARG A 51 -3.33 16.18 10.42
CA ARG A 51 -3.10 15.20 9.35
C ARG A 51 -4.35 14.99 8.50
N GLN A 52 -5.53 14.95 9.11
CA GLN A 52 -6.81 14.82 8.41
C GLN A 52 -7.06 16.03 7.50
N ARG A 53 -6.92 17.26 8.00
CA ARG A 53 -7.05 18.48 7.18
C ARG A 53 -6.07 18.49 6.00
N CYS A 54 -4.82 18.11 6.21
CA CYS A 54 -3.85 17.99 5.11
C CYS A 54 -4.22 16.89 4.10
N ALA A 55 -4.83 15.79 4.55
CA ALA A 55 -5.29 14.72 3.66
C ALA A 55 -6.51 15.17 2.83
N GLU A 56 -7.46 15.86 3.45
CA GLU A 56 -8.64 16.44 2.80
C GLU A 56 -8.25 17.51 1.78
N ALA A 57 -7.30 18.40 2.12
CA ALA A 57 -6.81 19.43 1.20
C ALA A 57 -6.08 18.85 -0.03
N ARG A 58 -5.59 17.60 0.04
CA ARG A 58 -4.90 16.94 -1.08
C ARG A 58 -5.85 16.17 -2.01
N LEU A 59 -7.16 16.30 -1.83
CA LEU A 59 -8.14 15.69 -2.72
C LEU A 59 -8.24 16.51 -4.01
N VAL A 60 -7.72 15.97 -5.12
CA VAL A 60 -7.86 16.59 -6.46
C VAL A 60 -9.22 16.22 -7.08
N HIS A 61 -9.59 14.93 -7.05
CA HIS A 61 -10.85 14.43 -7.62
C HIS A 61 -11.65 13.53 -6.64
N GLY A 62 -11.14 13.30 -5.43
CA GLY A 62 -11.78 12.42 -4.42
C GLY A 62 -11.78 10.91 -4.73
N GLN A 63 -11.50 10.49 -5.96
CA GLN A 63 -11.51 9.08 -6.39
C GLN A 63 -10.28 8.28 -5.93
N GLU A 64 -9.12 8.93 -5.82
CA GLU A 64 -7.82 8.28 -5.63
C GLU A 64 -7.27 8.41 -4.19
N THR A 65 -8.17 8.32 -3.21
CA THR A 65 -7.80 8.36 -1.79
C THR A 65 -7.25 7.02 -1.30
N ALA A 66 -6.49 7.03 -0.20
CA ALA A 66 -6.02 5.80 0.44
C ALA A 66 -7.19 4.86 0.80
N ARG A 67 -8.31 5.43 1.26
CA ARG A 67 -9.54 4.69 1.54
C ARG A 67 -10.10 4.05 0.29
N ASN A 68 -10.24 4.79 -0.81
CA ASN A 68 -10.79 4.26 -2.06
C ASN A 68 -9.89 3.20 -2.69
N ARG A 69 -8.56 3.39 -2.65
CA ARG A 69 -7.60 2.36 -3.07
C ARG A 69 -7.78 1.07 -2.27
N LYS A 70 -7.93 1.18 -0.94
CA LYS A 70 -8.21 0.02 -0.07
C LYS A 70 -9.54 -0.64 -0.43
N ASN A 71 -10.60 0.14 -0.60
CA ASN A 71 -11.92 -0.37 -0.99
C ASN A 71 -11.88 -1.12 -2.31
N ARG A 72 -11.21 -0.58 -3.33
CA ARG A 72 -11.02 -1.29 -4.62
C ARG A 72 -10.21 -2.57 -4.44
N SER A 73 -9.13 -2.54 -3.68
CA SER A 73 -8.33 -3.73 -3.39
C SER A 73 -9.15 -4.82 -2.69
N LEU A 74 -10.01 -4.45 -1.75
CA LEU A 74 -10.90 -5.39 -1.05
C LEU A 74 -12.02 -5.90 -1.97
N ALA A 75 -12.58 -5.04 -2.82
CA ALA A 75 -13.60 -5.44 -3.79
C ALA A 75 -13.04 -6.46 -4.79
N SER A 76 -11.84 -6.21 -5.33
CA SER A 76 -11.14 -7.17 -6.19
C SER A 76 -10.85 -8.49 -5.45
N ALA A 77 -10.40 -8.42 -4.20
CA ALA A 77 -10.18 -9.61 -3.37
C ALA A 77 -11.48 -10.41 -3.19
N ARG A 78 -12.58 -9.73 -2.87
CA ARG A 78 -13.89 -10.35 -2.66
C ARG A 78 -14.37 -11.08 -3.91
N LEU A 79 -14.28 -10.43 -5.07
CA LEU A 79 -14.62 -11.05 -6.35
C LEU A 79 -13.79 -12.30 -6.62
N ALA A 80 -12.48 -12.26 -6.36
CA ALA A 80 -11.61 -13.42 -6.54
C ALA A 80 -11.94 -14.58 -5.58
N VAL A 81 -12.38 -14.28 -4.35
CA VAL A 81 -12.81 -15.31 -3.37
C VAL A 81 -14.13 -15.94 -3.79
N LEU A 82 -15.09 -15.13 -4.22
CA LEU A 82 -16.36 -15.64 -4.76
C LEU A 82 -16.13 -16.50 -6.02
N GLU A 83 -15.24 -16.04 -6.90
CA GLU A 83 -14.84 -16.79 -8.09
C GLU A 83 -14.24 -18.16 -7.71
N TRP A 84 -13.27 -18.15 -6.79
CA TRP A 84 -12.65 -19.37 -6.27
C TRP A 84 -13.68 -20.31 -5.63
N ALA A 85 -14.58 -19.79 -4.81
CA ALA A 85 -15.61 -20.58 -4.12
C ALA A 85 -16.56 -21.23 -5.13
N GLY A 86 -17.10 -20.47 -6.08
CA GLY A 86 -18.04 -21.00 -7.05
C GLY A 86 -17.41 -22.03 -8.00
N HIS A 87 -16.14 -21.88 -8.38
CA HIS A 87 -15.43 -22.93 -9.12
C HIS A 87 -15.15 -24.17 -8.26
N SER A 88 -14.77 -23.98 -6.99
CA SER A 88 -14.51 -25.09 -6.08
C SER A 88 -15.76 -25.93 -5.82
N LEU A 89 -16.92 -25.26 -5.74
CA LEU A 89 -18.23 -25.88 -5.54
C LEU A 89 -18.92 -26.30 -6.84
N GLN A 90 -18.26 -26.18 -8.01
CA GLN A 90 -18.84 -26.50 -9.33
C GLN A 90 -20.14 -25.74 -9.66
N ILE A 91 -20.32 -24.55 -9.08
CA ILE A 91 -21.42 -23.63 -9.41
C ILE A 91 -21.07 -22.84 -10.68
N MET A 92 -19.78 -22.54 -10.88
CA MET A 92 -19.28 -21.81 -12.04
C MET A 92 -18.36 -22.67 -12.90
N HIS A 93 -18.56 -22.56 -14.21
CA HIS A 93 -17.81 -23.27 -15.24
C HIS A 93 -17.15 -22.27 -16.19
N GLY A 94 -16.05 -22.67 -16.83
CA GLY A 94 -15.31 -21.83 -17.78
C GLY A 94 -13.99 -21.26 -17.23
N PRO A 95 -13.31 -20.42 -18.03
CA PRO A 95 -12.01 -19.86 -17.67
C PRO A 95 -12.13 -18.84 -16.54
N ARG A 96 -11.13 -18.82 -15.65
CA ARG A 96 -11.04 -17.82 -14.57
C ARG A 96 -10.68 -16.43 -15.09
N THR A 97 -11.03 -15.43 -14.30
CA THR A 97 -10.72 -14.02 -14.52
C THR A 97 -9.22 -13.84 -14.68
N ARG A 98 -8.83 -13.22 -15.81
CA ARG A 98 -7.42 -12.97 -16.14
C ARG A 98 -6.87 -11.82 -15.29
N GLY A 99 -5.58 -11.91 -14.94
CA GLY A 99 -4.85 -10.84 -14.26
C GLY A 99 -4.14 -11.31 -12.99
N PRO A 100 -3.43 -10.39 -12.30
CA PRO A 100 -2.76 -10.70 -11.05
C PRO A 100 -3.76 -11.04 -9.95
N LYS A 101 -3.45 -12.05 -9.14
CA LYS A 101 -4.25 -12.42 -7.97
C LYS A 101 -4.24 -11.27 -6.94
N PRO A 102 -5.40 -10.84 -6.41
CA PRO A 102 -5.43 -9.78 -5.42
C PRO A 102 -4.75 -10.23 -4.11
N VAL A 103 -4.06 -9.29 -3.46
CA VAL A 103 -3.21 -9.58 -2.29
C VAL A 103 -4.03 -9.93 -1.03
N ARG A 104 -5.18 -9.28 -0.83
CA ARG A 104 -5.96 -9.29 0.42
C ARG A 104 -7.10 -10.31 0.43
N MET A 105 -6.90 -11.47 -0.21
CA MET A 105 -7.96 -12.48 -0.27
C MET A 105 -8.27 -13.09 1.10
N ASP A 106 -7.28 -13.17 1.97
CA ASP A 106 -7.37 -13.63 3.37
C ASP A 106 -8.17 -12.68 4.27
N GLU A 107 -8.30 -11.41 3.90
CA GLU A 107 -9.03 -10.40 4.67
C GLU A 107 -10.55 -10.37 4.37
N VAL A 108 -11.03 -11.13 3.37
CA VAL A 108 -12.40 -11.03 2.87
C VAL A 108 -13.11 -12.37 2.84
N GLU A 109 -14.40 -12.37 3.20
CA GLU A 109 -15.29 -13.56 3.14
C GLU A 109 -14.69 -14.79 3.85
N LEU A 110 -14.07 -14.57 5.02
CA LEU A 110 -13.34 -15.62 5.76
C LEU A 110 -14.22 -16.83 6.10
N GLU A 111 -15.47 -16.60 6.50
CA GLU A 111 -16.43 -17.67 6.82
C GLU A 111 -16.75 -18.53 5.59
N LEU A 112 -16.94 -17.89 4.42
CA LEU A 112 -17.16 -18.60 3.15
C LEU A 112 -15.92 -19.44 2.80
N GLN A 113 -14.72 -18.87 2.94
CA GLN A 113 -13.48 -19.60 2.68
C GLN A 113 -13.35 -20.84 3.56
N GLN A 114 -13.60 -20.70 4.86
CA GLN A 114 -13.56 -21.81 5.80
C GLN A 114 -14.61 -22.88 5.46
N ALA A 115 -15.84 -22.46 5.15
CA ALA A 115 -16.92 -23.37 4.78
C ALA A 115 -16.58 -24.18 3.51
N VAL A 116 -16.10 -23.51 2.46
CA VAL A 116 -15.69 -24.18 1.21
C VAL A 116 -14.56 -25.17 1.47
N CYS A 117 -13.52 -24.78 2.22
CA CYS A 117 -12.43 -25.68 2.60
C CYS A 117 -12.94 -26.93 3.35
N GLN A 118 -13.85 -26.76 4.31
CA GLN A 118 -14.45 -27.88 5.03
C GLN A 118 -15.25 -28.81 4.13
N ILE A 119 -16.04 -28.26 3.20
CA ILE A 119 -16.80 -29.05 2.22
C ILE A 119 -15.83 -29.87 1.36
N LEU A 120 -14.79 -29.24 0.82
CA LEU A 120 -13.79 -29.92 -0.02
C LEU A 120 -13.04 -31.03 0.72
N LEU A 121 -12.69 -30.81 1.99
CA LEU A 121 -12.04 -31.84 2.81
C LEU A 121 -12.98 -33.02 3.06
N ARG A 122 -14.26 -32.75 3.33
CA ARG A 122 -15.28 -33.79 3.52
C ARG A 122 -15.53 -34.58 2.24
N THR A 123 -15.60 -33.93 1.08
CA THR A 123 -15.76 -34.63 -0.20
C THR A 123 -14.53 -35.47 -0.53
N TYR A 124 -13.33 -34.95 -0.28
CA TYR A 124 -12.09 -35.70 -0.46
C TYR A 124 -12.06 -36.96 0.42
N ALA A 125 -12.32 -36.82 1.72
CA ALA A 125 -12.32 -37.96 2.66
C ALA A 125 -13.36 -39.03 2.30
N LYS A 126 -14.50 -38.64 1.70
CA LYS A 126 -15.50 -39.59 1.20
C LYS A 126 -15.03 -40.34 -0.05
N ASN A 127 -14.24 -39.69 -0.90
CA ASN A 127 -13.78 -40.25 -2.18
C ASN A 127 -12.49 -41.08 -2.04
N TYR A 128 -11.76 -40.92 -0.94
CA TYR A 128 -10.56 -41.70 -0.59
C TYR A 128 -10.72 -42.29 0.83
N PRO A 129 -11.51 -43.36 0.98
CA PRO A 129 -11.66 -44.06 2.26
C PRO A 129 -10.39 -44.81 2.70
#